data_AF-A0A7C7AL47-F1
#
_entry.id   AF-A0A7C7AL47-F1
#
_cell.length_a   1.000
_cell.length_b   1.000
_cell.length_c   1.000
_cell.angle_alpha   90.00
_cell.angle_beta   90.00
_cell.angle_gamma   90.00
#
_symmetry.space_group_name_H-M   'P 1'
#
loop_
_entity.id
_entity.type
_entity.pdbx_description
1 polymer ?
#
loop_
_entity_poly.entity_id
_entity_poly.type
_entity_poly.pdbx_seq_one_letter_code
_entity_poly.pdbx_strand_id
1 'polypeptide(L)'
;MKSFLTWPFFFKVTVDELLGVDAILGEEKAKHYLRDIRNLLNAGDIYKAIELARTAVKEYSMNHLLQYHLLQALCTACSEDTPGYEENIQKYKTEVMTIGERIIDNYLNEWDIKVLLLRQYAKWGMRDEAKRILNTLPGEVWNTREAWAGYVLEGEEWKKNQQTSIIRFATLLCHFINQYSSEASLDIAKKIYWVKAAMEIEDLIYPIYDEGARDLMAGGDSSRHLDNAFKCMYLAELYCEAGDTQSALEYVEKSTAEAKYHLEMMDKTTKDGANYYPWPTKRNLSWILWEDYLLKQQFDLIRNDARFIQCFNTLKSNSRELKQPR
;
A
#
# COMPACT_ATOMS: atom_id res chain seq x y z
N MET A 1 11.18 27.74 -59.93
CA MET A 1 9.98 27.37 -59.17
C MET A 1 9.25 26.27 -59.91
N LYS A 2 9.44 25.01 -59.52
CA LYS A 2 8.63 23.88 -59.96
C LYS A 2 8.19 23.12 -58.72
N SER A 3 6.90 22.84 -58.71
CA SER A 3 6.04 22.24 -57.69
C SER A 3 6.65 21.14 -56.82
N PHE A 4 6.64 21.36 -55.49
CA PHE A 4 6.69 20.34 -54.45
C PHE A 4 5.27 20.06 -53.92
N LEU A 5 4.34 19.68 -54.80
CA LEU A 5 2.94 19.43 -54.43
C LEU A 5 2.40 18.17 -55.12
N THR A 6 2.99 17.00 -54.85
CA THR A 6 2.41 15.72 -55.34
C THR A 6 2.74 14.49 -54.47
N TRP A 7 2.95 14.64 -53.16
CA TRP A 7 3.15 13.48 -52.26
C TRP A 7 2.06 13.24 -51.18
N PRO A 8 1.30 14.24 -50.68
CA PRO A 8 0.29 13.97 -49.64
C PRO A 8 -0.94 13.19 -50.12
N PHE A 9 -1.14 13.05 -51.43
CA PHE A 9 -2.38 12.46 -51.97
C PHE A 9 -2.39 10.91 -51.99
N PHE A 10 -1.26 10.26 -51.70
CA PHE A 10 -1.15 8.80 -51.81
C PHE A 10 -1.61 8.03 -50.55
N PHE A 11 -1.66 8.67 -49.38
CA PHE A 11 -1.94 7.95 -48.11
C PHE A 11 -3.16 8.44 -47.31
N LYS A 12 -3.95 9.41 -47.80
CA LYS A 12 -5.10 9.98 -47.05
C LYS A 12 -4.77 10.33 -45.59
N VAL A 13 -3.52 10.69 -45.30
CA VAL A 13 -3.09 11.17 -43.99
C VAL A 13 -2.70 12.63 -44.10
N THR A 14 -3.08 13.39 -43.09
CA THR A 14 -2.77 14.80 -42.94
C THR A 14 -1.29 14.99 -42.64
N VAL A 15 -0.77 16.20 -42.88
CA VAL A 15 0.62 16.54 -42.56
C VAL A 15 0.89 16.38 -41.06
N ASP A 16 -0.12 16.60 -40.21
CA ASP A 16 -0.04 16.45 -38.75
C ASP A 16 0.06 14.98 -38.32
N GLU A 17 -0.66 14.07 -38.99
CA GLU A 17 -0.50 12.61 -38.83
C GLU A 17 0.89 12.13 -39.29
N LEU A 18 1.45 12.74 -40.34
CA LEU A 18 2.78 12.43 -40.85
C LEU A 18 3.92 12.92 -39.93
N LEU A 19 3.67 14.00 -39.18
CA LEU A 19 4.60 14.61 -38.24
C LEU A 19 4.44 14.06 -36.80
N GLY A 20 3.51 13.13 -36.57
CA GLY A 20 3.29 12.49 -35.27
C GLY A 20 2.71 13.43 -34.20
N VAL A 21 2.13 14.56 -34.59
CA VAL A 21 1.55 15.54 -33.64
C VAL A 21 0.38 14.93 -32.89
N ASP A 22 -0.44 14.11 -33.55
CA ASP A 22 -1.55 13.37 -32.93
C ASP A 22 -1.07 12.29 -31.94
N ALA A 23 0.09 11.68 -32.21
CA ALA A 23 0.71 10.72 -31.28
C ALA A 23 1.22 11.42 -30.01
N ILE A 24 1.84 12.59 -30.16
CA ILE A 24 2.34 13.41 -29.04
C ILE A 24 1.18 13.96 -28.19
N LEU A 25 0.13 14.50 -28.83
CA LEU A 25 -1.07 15.00 -28.14
C LEU A 25 -1.84 13.86 -27.43
N GLY A 26 -1.92 12.68 -28.05
CA GLY A 26 -2.50 11.48 -27.45
C GLY A 26 -1.71 10.99 -26.24
N GLU A 27 -0.38 11.06 -26.28
CA GLU A 27 0.48 10.67 -25.16
C GLU A 27 0.35 11.63 -23.97
N GLU A 28 0.30 12.94 -24.20
CA GLU A 28 0.10 13.93 -23.13
C GLU A 28 -1.28 13.84 -22.50
N LYS A 29 -2.32 13.61 -23.30
CA LYS A 29 -3.67 13.40 -22.77
C LYS A 29 -3.76 12.11 -21.94
N ALA A 30 -3.11 11.03 -22.38
CA ALA A 30 -3.00 9.80 -21.60
C ALA A 30 -2.26 10.02 -20.27
N LYS A 31 -1.16 10.80 -20.26
CA LYS A 31 -0.45 11.20 -19.03
C LYS A 31 -1.33 12.00 -18.07
N HIS A 32 -2.17 12.90 -18.61
CA HIS A 32 -3.12 13.65 -17.80
C HIS A 32 -4.14 12.74 -17.12
N TYR A 33 -4.74 11.81 -17.87
CA TYR A 33 -5.63 10.80 -17.31
C TYR A 33 -4.95 9.99 -16.20
N LEU A 34 -3.71 9.51 -16.44
CA LEU A 34 -2.96 8.74 -15.44
C LEU A 34 -2.76 9.53 -14.14
N ARG A 35 -2.35 10.80 -14.25
CA ARG A 35 -2.14 11.68 -13.09
C ARG A 35 -3.43 11.90 -12.32
N ASP A 36 -4.52 12.21 -13.01
CA ASP A 36 -5.79 12.55 -12.37
C ASP A 36 -6.45 11.33 -11.72
N ILE A 37 -6.33 10.14 -12.34
CA ILE A 37 -6.76 8.88 -11.72
C ILE A 37 -5.97 8.64 -10.42
N ARG A 38 -4.64 8.80 -10.43
CA ARG A 38 -3.80 8.65 -9.22
C ARG A 38 -4.20 9.64 -8.13
N ASN A 39 -4.46 10.90 -8.49
CA ASN A 39 -4.88 11.92 -7.53
C ASN A 39 -6.22 11.54 -6.88
N LEU A 40 -7.19 11.06 -7.65
CA LEU A 40 -8.48 10.59 -7.13
C LEU A 40 -8.31 9.37 -6.20
N LEU A 41 -7.46 8.41 -6.57
CA LEU A 41 -7.15 7.26 -5.71
C LEU A 41 -6.49 7.69 -4.40
N ASN A 42 -5.52 8.60 -4.46
CA ASN A 42 -4.84 9.13 -3.27
C ASN A 42 -5.78 9.94 -2.38
N ALA A 43 -6.78 10.61 -2.95
CA ALA A 43 -7.80 11.33 -2.20
C ALA A 43 -8.89 10.41 -1.62
N GLY A 44 -8.90 9.11 -1.96
CA GLY A 44 -9.94 8.15 -1.55
C GLY A 44 -11.24 8.24 -2.37
N ASP A 45 -11.24 8.99 -3.47
CA ASP A 45 -12.37 9.17 -4.39
C ASP A 45 -12.48 8.00 -5.39
N ILE A 46 -12.53 6.76 -4.86
CA ILE A 46 -12.37 5.51 -5.61
C ILE A 46 -13.35 5.39 -6.78
N TYR A 47 -14.64 5.68 -6.57
CA TYR A 47 -15.64 5.53 -7.63
C TYR A 47 -15.46 6.55 -8.77
N LYS A 48 -15.01 7.77 -8.48
CA LYS A 48 -14.67 8.75 -9.52
C LYS A 48 -13.43 8.30 -10.30
N ALA A 49 -12.44 7.72 -9.59
CA ALA A 49 -11.25 7.16 -10.24
C ALA A 49 -11.61 6.04 -11.22
N ILE A 50 -12.55 5.15 -10.86
CA ILE A 50 -13.06 4.08 -11.75
C ILE A 50 -13.71 4.68 -13.00
N GLU A 51 -14.62 5.64 -12.86
CA GLU A 51 -15.31 6.23 -14.02
C GLU A 51 -14.35 6.98 -14.96
N LEU A 52 -13.38 7.71 -14.40
CA LEU A 52 -12.33 8.36 -15.20
C LEU A 52 -11.44 7.33 -15.90
N ALA A 53 -11.04 6.27 -15.20
CA ALA A 53 -10.21 5.21 -15.76
C ALA A 53 -10.93 4.42 -16.88
N ARG A 54 -12.23 4.15 -16.74
CA ARG A 54 -13.05 3.56 -17.81
C ARG A 54 -13.12 4.46 -19.04
N THR A 55 -13.29 5.76 -18.82
CA THR A 55 -13.29 6.75 -19.92
C THR A 55 -11.95 6.74 -20.65
N ALA A 56 -10.85 6.78 -19.90
CA ALA A 56 -9.50 6.75 -20.46
C ALA A 56 -9.19 5.45 -21.21
N VAL A 57 -9.59 4.28 -20.67
CA VAL A 57 -9.41 2.98 -21.34
C VAL A 57 -10.30 2.86 -22.58
N LYS A 58 -11.49 3.45 -22.58
CA LYS A 58 -12.34 3.49 -23.79
C LYS A 58 -11.70 4.32 -24.91
N GLU A 59 -11.07 5.44 -24.55
CA GLU A 59 -10.37 6.32 -25.49
C GLU A 59 -9.03 5.73 -25.97
N TYR A 60 -8.29 5.07 -25.07
CA TYR A 60 -6.97 4.48 -25.32
C TYR A 60 -6.94 3.00 -24.95
N SER A 61 -7.72 2.19 -25.67
CA SER A 61 -7.95 0.77 -25.35
C SER A 61 -6.68 -0.09 -25.33
N MET A 62 -5.64 0.29 -26.06
CA MET A 62 -4.36 -0.43 -26.11
C MET A 62 -3.33 0.08 -25.09
N ASN A 63 -3.63 1.13 -24.32
CA ASN A 63 -2.71 1.67 -23.33
C ASN A 63 -2.74 0.83 -22.04
N HIS A 64 -1.75 -0.04 -21.87
CA HIS A 64 -1.62 -0.95 -20.73
C HIS A 64 -1.53 -0.22 -19.38
N LEU A 65 -0.89 0.95 -19.31
CA LEU A 65 -0.83 1.75 -18.07
C LEU A 65 -2.21 2.24 -17.64
N LEU A 66 -3.04 2.68 -18.58
CA LEU A 66 -4.42 3.07 -18.28
C LEU A 66 -5.27 1.86 -17.86
N GLN A 67 -5.08 0.70 -18.49
CA GLN A 67 -5.73 -0.53 -18.06
C GLN A 67 -5.28 -0.97 -16.66
N TYR A 68 -3.99 -0.84 -16.35
CA TYR A 68 -3.44 -1.09 -15.02
C TYR A 68 -4.09 -0.20 -13.97
N HIS A 69 -4.21 1.10 -14.21
CA HIS A 69 -4.84 2.01 -13.25
C HIS A 69 -6.34 1.79 -13.10
N LEU A 70 -7.04 1.38 -14.17
CA LEU A 70 -8.41 0.89 -14.03
C LEU A 70 -8.48 -0.36 -13.14
N LEU A 71 -7.61 -1.34 -13.39
CA LEU A 71 -7.52 -2.56 -12.60
C LEU A 71 -7.22 -2.25 -11.12
N GLN A 72 -6.28 -1.35 -10.86
CA GLN A 72 -5.93 -0.87 -9.53
C GLN A 72 -7.14 -0.24 -8.84
N ALA A 73 -7.85 0.67 -9.51
CA ALA A 73 -9.03 1.34 -8.95
C ALA A 73 -10.15 0.34 -8.61
N LEU A 74 -10.41 -0.64 -9.49
CA LEU A 74 -11.39 -1.70 -9.26
C LEU A 74 -10.99 -2.62 -8.10
N CYS A 75 -9.72 -3.01 -8.01
CA CYS A 75 -9.21 -3.83 -6.89
C CYS A 75 -9.29 -3.06 -5.57
N THR A 76 -8.97 -1.76 -5.56
CA THR A 76 -9.13 -0.89 -4.37
C THR A 76 -10.58 -0.85 -3.91
N ALA A 77 -11.54 -0.68 -4.83
CA ALA A 77 -12.97 -0.73 -4.49
C ALA A 77 -13.40 -2.08 -3.89
N CYS A 78 -12.71 -3.16 -4.25
CA CYS A 78 -12.89 -4.50 -3.72
C CYS A 78 -11.94 -4.81 -2.54
N SER A 79 -11.48 -3.81 -1.79
CA SER A 79 -10.76 -4.00 -0.52
C SER A 79 -11.73 -3.95 0.66
N GLU A 80 -11.48 -4.76 1.69
CA GLU A 80 -12.27 -4.80 2.94
C GLU A 80 -12.35 -3.42 3.62
N ASP A 81 -11.36 -2.57 3.40
CA ASP A 81 -11.31 -1.20 3.93
C ASP A 81 -12.23 -0.22 3.19
N THR A 82 -12.83 -0.62 2.06
CA THR A 82 -13.70 0.25 1.26
C THR A 82 -15.17 0.04 1.62
N PRO A 83 -15.94 1.12 1.88
CA PRO A 83 -17.38 1.02 2.10
C PRO A 83 -18.12 0.33 0.94
N GLY A 84 -18.95 -0.66 1.26
CA GLY A 84 -19.68 -1.48 0.28
C GLY A 84 -18.84 -2.59 -0.34
N TYR A 85 -17.85 -3.11 0.39
CA TYR A 85 -16.91 -4.13 -0.06
C TYR A 85 -17.60 -5.34 -0.72
N GLU A 86 -18.60 -5.94 -0.05
CA GLU A 86 -19.31 -7.11 -0.57
C GLU A 86 -20.06 -6.79 -1.86
N GLU A 87 -20.78 -5.66 -1.92
CA GLU A 87 -21.47 -5.23 -3.14
C GLU A 87 -20.48 -4.92 -4.27
N ASN A 88 -19.35 -4.31 -3.94
CA ASN A 88 -18.29 -3.99 -4.90
C ASN A 88 -17.67 -5.25 -5.51
N ILE A 89 -17.47 -6.32 -4.72
CA ILE A 89 -17.05 -7.61 -5.28
C ILE A 89 -18.08 -8.10 -6.28
N GLN A 90 -19.36 -8.14 -5.93
CA GLN A 90 -20.40 -8.62 -6.85
C GLN A 90 -20.44 -7.81 -8.14
N LYS A 91 -20.20 -6.51 -8.04
CA LYS A 91 -20.24 -5.58 -9.17
C LYS A 91 -19.01 -5.62 -10.07
N TYR A 92 -17.81 -5.73 -9.49
CA TYR A 92 -16.55 -5.48 -10.21
C TYR A 92 -15.68 -6.72 -10.42
N LYS A 93 -15.94 -7.84 -9.72
CA LYS A 93 -15.11 -9.06 -9.80
C LYS A 93 -14.88 -9.54 -11.23
N THR A 94 -15.93 -9.64 -12.04
CA THR A 94 -15.84 -10.11 -13.43
C THR A 94 -15.00 -9.18 -14.29
N GLU A 95 -15.11 -7.86 -14.08
CA GLU A 95 -14.33 -6.86 -14.82
C GLU A 95 -12.85 -6.93 -14.45
N VAL A 96 -12.53 -7.05 -13.15
CA VAL A 96 -11.16 -7.26 -12.66
C VAL A 96 -10.54 -8.50 -13.30
N MET A 97 -11.26 -9.62 -13.29
CA MET A 97 -10.77 -10.86 -13.92
C MET A 97 -10.54 -10.68 -15.42
N THR A 98 -11.51 -10.08 -16.13
CA THR A 98 -11.43 -9.91 -17.59
C THR A 98 -10.25 -9.02 -18.00
N ILE A 99 -10.05 -7.89 -17.33
CA ILE A 99 -8.94 -6.98 -17.61
C ILE A 99 -7.61 -7.63 -17.21
N GLY A 100 -7.57 -8.23 -16.02
CA GLY A 100 -6.37 -8.83 -15.47
C GLY A 100 -5.81 -9.96 -16.35
N GLU A 101 -6.65 -10.93 -16.69
CA GLU A 101 -6.26 -12.07 -17.54
C GLU A 101 -5.86 -11.60 -18.94
N ARG A 102 -6.58 -10.64 -19.52
CA ARG A 102 -6.21 -10.04 -20.81
C ARG A 102 -4.80 -9.43 -20.75
N ILE A 103 -4.42 -8.77 -19.66
CA ILE A 103 -3.08 -8.19 -19.56
C ILE A 103 -2.02 -9.29 -19.37
N ILE A 104 -2.28 -10.29 -18.54
CA ILE A 104 -1.36 -11.42 -18.35
C ILE A 104 -1.08 -12.16 -19.68
N ASP A 105 -2.12 -12.38 -20.49
CA ASP A 105 -1.99 -13.14 -21.75
C ASP A 105 -1.28 -12.37 -22.87
N ASN A 106 -1.35 -11.04 -22.86
CA ASN A 106 -0.83 -10.20 -23.94
C ASN A 106 0.53 -9.56 -23.66
N TYR A 107 1.00 -9.56 -22.40
CA TYR A 107 2.21 -8.83 -22.01
C TYR A 107 3.14 -9.70 -21.15
N LEU A 108 4.35 -9.95 -21.67
CA LEU A 108 5.26 -10.96 -21.12
C LEU A 108 5.88 -10.59 -19.76
N ASN A 109 5.79 -9.33 -19.30
CA ASN A 109 6.57 -8.82 -18.15
C ASN A 109 5.82 -7.85 -17.21
N GLU A 110 4.51 -8.04 -17.00
CA GLU A 110 3.72 -7.17 -16.11
C GLU A 110 3.66 -7.71 -14.67
N TRP A 111 4.79 -7.70 -13.97
CA TRP A 111 4.92 -8.26 -12.61
C TRP A 111 3.96 -7.59 -11.62
N ASP A 112 3.79 -6.28 -11.70
CA ASP A 112 2.91 -5.51 -10.82
C ASP A 112 1.44 -5.97 -10.96
N ILE A 113 1.01 -6.30 -12.18
CA ILE A 113 -0.35 -6.80 -12.46
C ILE A 113 -0.53 -8.21 -11.94
N LYS A 114 0.45 -9.09 -12.18
CA LYS A 114 0.43 -10.45 -11.66
C LYS A 114 0.34 -10.46 -10.14
N VAL A 115 1.14 -9.63 -9.46
CA VAL A 115 1.10 -9.50 -7.99
C VAL A 115 -0.23 -8.91 -7.52
N LEU A 116 -0.77 -7.89 -8.20
CA LEU A 116 -2.07 -7.31 -7.87
C LEU A 116 -3.20 -8.34 -7.95
N LEU A 117 -3.28 -9.09 -9.05
CA LEU A 117 -4.30 -10.14 -9.24
C LEU A 117 -4.13 -11.31 -8.30
N LEU A 118 -2.89 -11.77 -8.07
CA LEU A 118 -2.59 -12.83 -7.11
C LEU A 118 -3.15 -12.44 -5.72
N ARG A 119 -2.87 -11.22 -5.25
CA ARG A 119 -3.38 -10.72 -3.98
C ARG A 119 -4.91 -10.67 -3.96
N GLN A 120 -5.52 -10.20 -5.04
CA GLN A 120 -6.98 -10.07 -5.12
C GLN A 120 -7.68 -11.45 -5.15
N TYR A 121 -7.17 -12.39 -5.93
CA TYR A 121 -7.69 -13.76 -6.00
C TYR A 121 -7.54 -14.48 -4.66
N ALA A 122 -6.40 -14.33 -3.99
CA ALA A 122 -6.19 -14.88 -2.66
C ALA A 122 -7.24 -14.34 -1.66
N LYS A 123 -7.51 -13.02 -1.68
CA LYS A 123 -8.55 -12.39 -0.84
C LYS A 123 -9.96 -12.93 -1.14
N TRP A 124 -10.28 -13.20 -2.40
CA TRP A 124 -11.57 -13.78 -2.80
C TRP A 124 -11.68 -15.30 -2.60
N GLY A 125 -10.69 -15.94 -1.99
CA GLY A 125 -10.66 -17.40 -1.80
C GLY A 125 -10.38 -18.21 -3.07
N MET A 126 -10.00 -17.55 -4.18
CA MET A 126 -9.67 -18.15 -5.48
C MET A 126 -8.23 -18.68 -5.46
N ARG A 127 -8.02 -19.72 -4.66
CA ARG A 127 -6.68 -20.23 -4.31
C ARG A 127 -5.95 -20.84 -5.50
N ASP A 128 -6.65 -21.52 -6.40
CA ASP A 128 -6.02 -22.20 -7.52
C ASP A 128 -5.57 -21.20 -8.60
N GLU A 129 -6.36 -20.16 -8.86
CA GLU A 129 -6.00 -19.05 -9.74
C GLU A 129 -4.82 -18.25 -9.18
N ALA A 130 -4.83 -17.98 -7.88
CA ALA A 130 -3.71 -17.32 -7.21
C ALA A 130 -2.41 -18.14 -7.32
N LYS A 131 -2.48 -19.47 -7.12
CA LYS A 131 -1.33 -20.39 -7.28
C LYS A 131 -0.83 -20.44 -8.72
N ARG A 132 -1.73 -20.44 -9.71
CA ARG A 132 -1.37 -20.41 -11.13
C ARG A 132 -0.50 -19.19 -11.42
N ILE A 133 -0.92 -17.99 -10.98
CA ILE A 133 -0.15 -16.76 -11.17
C ILE A 133 1.17 -16.82 -10.39
N LEU A 134 1.15 -17.29 -9.13
CA LEU A 134 2.34 -17.42 -8.29
C LEU A 134 3.45 -18.23 -8.99
N ASN A 135 3.09 -19.34 -9.63
CA ASN A 135 4.04 -20.21 -10.34
C ASN A 135 4.65 -19.55 -11.60
N THR A 136 4.16 -18.39 -12.03
CA THR A 136 4.75 -17.62 -13.14
C THR A 136 5.70 -16.52 -12.68
N LEU A 137 5.76 -16.22 -11.38
CA LEU A 137 6.65 -15.21 -10.81
C LEU A 137 8.09 -15.73 -10.71
N PRO A 138 9.12 -14.86 -10.74
CA PRO A 138 10.50 -15.28 -10.52
C PRO A 138 10.65 -15.89 -9.12
N GLY A 139 11.20 -17.11 -9.04
CA GLY A 139 11.30 -17.87 -7.79
C GLY A 139 12.50 -17.51 -6.91
N GLU A 140 13.52 -16.84 -7.45
CA GLU A 140 14.79 -16.61 -6.76
C GLU A 140 15.09 -15.12 -6.61
N VAL A 141 14.93 -14.61 -5.39
CA VAL A 141 15.33 -13.24 -5.00
C VAL A 141 16.82 -13.00 -5.26
N TRP A 142 17.64 -14.05 -5.17
CA TRP A 142 19.07 -13.98 -5.45
C TRP A 142 19.38 -13.62 -6.89
N ASN A 143 18.47 -13.74 -7.86
CA ASN A 143 18.73 -13.35 -9.25
C ASN A 143 18.34 -11.90 -9.54
N THR A 144 18.04 -11.10 -8.52
CA THR A 144 17.68 -9.69 -8.67
C THR A 144 18.91 -8.79 -8.75
N ARG A 145 18.76 -7.63 -9.42
CA ARG A 145 19.81 -6.60 -9.47
C ARG A 145 20.19 -6.16 -8.06
N GLU A 146 19.20 -5.99 -7.19
CA GLU A 146 19.35 -5.56 -5.80
C GLU A 146 20.24 -6.53 -5.00
N ALA A 147 20.13 -7.84 -5.23
CA ALA A 147 20.96 -8.86 -4.56
C ALA A 147 22.44 -8.80 -4.97
N TRP A 148 22.75 -8.39 -6.22
CA TRP A 148 24.12 -8.39 -6.76
C TRP A 148 24.76 -7.02 -6.91
N ALA A 149 24.01 -5.93 -6.80
CA ALA A 149 24.51 -4.57 -7.00
C ALA A 149 25.72 -4.26 -6.11
N GLY A 150 25.77 -4.83 -4.89
CA GLY A 150 26.90 -4.70 -3.98
C GLY A 150 28.25 -5.24 -4.47
N TYR A 151 28.26 -6.09 -5.50
CA TYR A 151 29.50 -6.63 -6.09
C TYR A 151 30.04 -5.77 -7.24
N VAL A 152 29.26 -4.83 -7.73
CA VAL A 152 29.60 -3.98 -8.90
C VAL A 152 29.80 -2.53 -8.50
N LEU A 153 28.99 -2.05 -7.57
CA LEU A 153 29.02 -0.66 -7.12
C LEU A 153 30.21 -0.41 -6.17
N GLU A 154 30.71 0.82 -6.16
CA GLU A 154 31.84 1.23 -5.32
C GLU A 154 31.53 2.53 -4.55
N GLY A 155 32.34 2.80 -3.52
CA GLY A 155 32.30 4.06 -2.75
C GLY A 155 30.91 4.39 -2.21
N GLU A 156 30.46 5.63 -2.46
CA GLU A 156 29.20 6.12 -1.89
C GLU A 156 27.95 5.60 -2.60
N GLU A 157 28.09 5.19 -3.87
CA GLU A 157 27.03 4.50 -4.60
C GLU A 157 26.78 3.11 -4.00
N TRP A 158 27.86 2.39 -3.68
CA TRP A 158 27.78 1.11 -2.96
C TRP A 158 27.12 1.29 -1.60
N LYS A 159 27.56 2.27 -0.81
CA LYS A 159 27.02 2.50 0.54
C LYS A 159 25.50 2.74 0.51
N LYS A 160 25.04 3.64 -0.37
CA LYS A 160 23.60 3.90 -0.55
C LYS A 160 22.82 2.67 -1.00
N ASN A 161 23.40 1.87 -1.90
CA ASN A 161 22.79 0.62 -2.32
C ASN A 161 22.68 -0.39 -1.17
N GLN A 162 23.70 -0.51 -0.32
CA GLN A 162 23.65 -1.40 0.85
C GLN A 162 22.61 -0.95 1.86
N GLN A 163 22.56 0.34 2.19
CA GLN A 163 21.54 0.90 3.08
C GLN A 163 20.12 0.61 2.55
N THR A 164 19.90 0.84 1.26
CA THR A 164 18.64 0.54 0.57
C THR A 164 18.29 -0.96 0.62
N SER A 165 19.28 -1.82 0.38
CA SER A 165 19.09 -3.27 0.36
C SER A 165 18.77 -3.82 1.75
N ILE A 166 19.50 -3.38 2.78
CA ILE A 166 19.23 -3.75 4.18
C ILE A 166 17.80 -3.38 4.54
N ILE A 167 17.39 -2.14 4.27
CA ILE A 167 16.03 -1.65 4.53
C ILE A 167 15.00 -2.54 3.82
N ARG A 168 15.13 -2.76 2.51
CA ARG A 168 14.14 -3.51 1.72
C ARG A 168 14.03 -4.97 2.17
N PHE A 169 15.16 -5.66 2.35
CA PHE A 169 15.16 -7.06 2.74
C PHE A 169 14.73 -7.27 4.19
N ALA A 170 15.11 -6.37 5.10
CA ALA A 170 14.64 -6.44 6.48
C ALA A 170 13.13 -6.17 6.57
N THR A 171 12.60 -5.17 5.86
CA THR A 171 11.15 -4.92 5.80
C THR A 171 10.39 -6.12 5.24
N LEU A 172 10.93 -6.76 4.19
CA LEU A 172 10.34 -7.99 3.63
C LEU A 172 10.39 -9.16 4.62
N LEU A 173 11.50 -9.34 5.33
CA LEU A 173 11.63 -10.34 6.38
C LEU A 173 10.61 -10.11 7.50
N CYS A 174 10.48 -8.88 7.99
CA CYS A 174 9.50 -8.51 9.01
C CYS A 174 8.07 -8.76 8.52
N HIS A 175 7.77 -8.49 7.25
CA HIS A 175 6.47 -8.85 6.66
C HIS A 175 6.19 -10.36 6.77
N PHE A 176 7.16 -11.21 6.41
CA PHE A 176 7.00 -12.66 6.54
C PHE A 176 6.89 -13.13 7.98
N ILE A 177 7.67 -12.55 8.91
CA ILE A 177 7.56 -12.85 10.33
C ILE A 177 6.17 -12.49 10.86
N ASN A 178 5.64 -11.32 10.49
CA ASN A 178 4.32 -10.88 10.91
C ASN A 178 3.21 -11.80 10.35
N GLN A 179 3.30 -12.20 9.08
CA GLN A 179 2.38 -13.19 8.50
C GLN A 179 2.46 -14.54 9.21
N TYR A 180 3.67 -15.02 9.48
CA TYR A 180 3.84 -16.27 10.21
C TYR A 180 3.28 -16.17 11.63
N SER A 181 3.45 -15.03 12.31
CA SER A 181 2.97 -14.81 13.68
C SER A 181 1.44 -14.81 13.80
N SER A 182 0.70 -14.51 12.73
CA SER A 182 -0.76 -14.52 12.73
C SER A 182 -1.35 -15.91 12.47
N GLU A 183 -0.52 -16.91 12.16
CA GLU A 183 -0.97 -18.29 11.91
C GLU A 183 -1.72 -18.87 13.10
N ALA A 184 -2.92 -19.39 12.83
CA ALA A 184 -3.84 -19.88 13.86
C ALA A 184 -3.26 -21.08 14.64
N SER A 185 -2.35 -21.85 14.03
CA SER A 185 -1.73 -23.03 14.63
C SER A 185 -0.63 -22.71 15.66
N LEU A 186 -0.15 -21.47 15.72
CA LEU A 186 0.87 -21.07 16.68
C LEU A 186 0.27 -20.85 18.08
N ASP A 187 0.99 -21.32 19.10
CA ASP A 187 0.69 -20.97 20.48
C ASP A 187 0.99 -19.47 20.74
N ILE A 188 0.29 -18.89 21.72
CA ILE A 188 0.34 -17.46 22.03
C ILE A 188 1.78 -17.00 22.33
N ALA A 189 2.56 -17.81 23.04
CA ALA A 189 3.94 -17.49 23.40
C ALA A 189 4.83 -17.32 22.15
N LYS A 190 4.69 -18.19 21.15
CA LYS A 190 5.40 -18.05 19.86
C LYS A 190 4.93 -16.83 19.08
N LYS A 191 3.62 -16.54 19.06
CA LYS A 191 3.11 -15.32 18.40
C LYS A 191 3.78 -14.07 18.98
N ILE A 192 3.79 -13.96 20.31
CA ILE A 192 4.45 -12.87 21.04
C ILE A 192 5.94 -12.79 20.68
N TYR A 193 6.65 -13.94 20.70
CA TYR A 193 8.07 -14.00 20.36
C TYR A 193 8.35 -13.44 18.96
N TRP A 194 7.61 -13.89 17.95
CA TRP A 194 7.84 -13.48 16.56
C TRP A 194 7.50 -12.02 16.31
N VAL A 195 6.40 -11.52 16.86
CA VAL A 195 6.05 -10.09 16.73
C VAL A 195 7.13 -9.22 17.37
N LYS A 196 7.63 -9.58 18.56
CA LYS A 196 8.73 -8.85 19.20
C LYS A 196 10.02 -8.90 18.39
N ALA A 197 10.37 -10.07 17.83
CA ALA A 197 11.54 -10.20 16.96
C ALA A 197 11.45 -9.29 15.72
N ALA A 198 10.28 -9.18 15.10
CA ALA A 198 10.08 -8.25 13.98
C ALA A 198 10.28 -6.79 14.39
N MET A 199 9.76 -6.39 15.57
CA MET A 199 9.96 -5.04 16.11
C MET A 199 11.45 -4.75 16.39
N GLU A 200 12.19 -5.71 16.96
CA GLU A 200 13.63 -5.56 17.22
C GLU A 200 14.46 -5.38 15.93
N ILE A 201 14.10 -6.10 14.87
CA ILE A 201 14.74 -5.93 13.55
C ILE A 201 14.44 -4.53 12.99
N GLU A 202 13.20 -4.05 13.11
CA GLU A 202 12.81 -2.72 12.64
C GLU A 202 13.53 -1.60 13.40
N ASP A 203 13.68 -1.73 14.71
CA ASP A 203 14.46 -0.80 15.53
C ASP A 203 15.95 -0.80 15.14
N LEU A 204 16.51 -1.97 14.80
CA LEU A 204 17.90 -2.09 14.36
C LEU A 204 18.17 -1.36 13.04
N ILE A 205 17.24 -1.43 12.08
CA ILE A 205 17.40 -0.79 10.77
C ILE A 205 17.00 0.69 10.78
N TYR A 206 16.31 1.16 11.82
CA TYR A 206 15.80 2.53 11.89
C TYR A 206 16.86 3.61 11.65
N PRO A 207 18.06 3.56 12.27
CA PRO A 207 19.09 4.59 12.05
C PRO A 207 19.55 4.70 10.59
N ILE A 208 19.45 3.62 9.81
CA ILE A 208 19.84 3.59 8.40
C ILE A 208 18.91 4.48 7.56
N TYR A 209 17.64 4.61 7.94
CA TYR A 209 16.69 5.51 7.26
C TYR A 209 17.11 6.98 7.40
N ASP A 210 17.66 7.36 8.56
CA ASP A 210 18.10 8.73 8.84
C ASP A 210 19.42 9.11 8.13
N GLU A 211 20.22 8.13 7.70
CA GLU A 211 21.49 8.35 7.00
C GLU A 211 21.36 8.59 5.47
N GLY A 212 20.16 8.85 4.97
CA GLY A 212 19.94 9.24 3.57
C GLY A 212 19.06 8.29 2.75
N ALA A 213 18.35 7.36 3.40
CA ALA A 213 17.38 6.47 2.76
C ALA A 213 15.91 6.90 2.98
N ARG A 214 15.67 8.13 3.49
CA ARG A 214 14.32 8.67 3.78
C ARG A 214 13.35 8.60 2.61
N ASP A 215 13.83 8.72 1.38
CA ASP A 215 13.00 8.73 0.17
C ASP A 215 12.35 7.37 -0.15
N LEU A 216 12.76 6.29 0.53
CA LEU A 216 12.26 4.93 0.28
C LEU A 216 11.00 4.56 1.08
N MET A 217 10.64 5.34 2.10
CA MET A 217 9.37 5.21 2.80
C MET A 217 8.56 6.45 2.51
N ALA A 218 7.56 6.34 1.63
CA ALA A 218 6.50 7.34 1.53
C ALA A 218 5.83 7.46 2.90
N GLY A 219 6.27 8.42 3.73
CA GLY A 219 5.71 8.69 5.06
C GLY A 219 6.65 8.91 6.23
N GLY A 220 7.97 8.73 6.06
CA GLY A 220 8.97 9.06 7.08
C GLY A 220 8.72 8.46 8.47
N ASP A 221 9.23 9.14 9.51
CA ASP A 221 9.12 8.74 10.93
C ASP A 221 7.68 8.47 11.39
N SER A 222 6.71 9.23 10.85
CA SER A 222 5.29 9.06 11.15
C SER A 222 4.75 7.67 10.78
N SER A 223 5.20 7.08 9.68
CA SER A 223 4.77 5.74 9.23
C SER A 223 5.20 4.63 10.20
N ARG A 224 6.36 4.78 10.85
CA ARG A 224 6.83 3.81 11.84
C ARG A 224 5.95 3.82 13.08
N HIS A 225 5.60 5.01 13.56
CA HIS A 225 4.72 5.17 14.72
C HIS A 225 3.32 4.61 14.46
N LEU A 226 2.84 4.69 13.22
CA LEU A 226 1.60 4.02 12.79
C LEU A 226 1.71 2.48 12.95
N ASP A 227 2.75 1.87 12.38
CA ASP A 227 2.94 0.42 12.41
C ASP A 227 3.17 -0.09 13.84
N ASN A 228 3.95 0.64 14.63
CA ASN A 228 4.22 0.33 16.03
C ASN A 228 2.96 0.42 16.89
N ALA A 229 2.09 1.39 16.63
CA ALA A 229 0.81 1.48 17.33
C ALA A 229 -0.04 0.21 17.12
N PHE A 230 -0.14 -0.29 15.89
CA PHE A 230 -0.87 -1.53 15.59
C PHE A 230 -0.19 -2.77 16.20
N LYS A 231 1.13 -2.90 16.07
CA LYS A 231 1.87 -4.04 16.64
C LYS A 231 1.78 -4.08 18.17
N CYS A 232 1.90 -2.94 18.84
CA CYS A 232 1.72 -2.85 20.28
C CYS A 232 0.30 -3.23 20.69
N MET A 233 -0.73 -2.79 19.94
CA MET A 233 -2.11 -3.18 20.22
C MET A 233 -2.33 -4.69 20.05
N TYR A 234 -1.73 -5.29 19.01
CA TYR A 234 -1.78 -6.74 18.79
C TYR A 234 -1.06 -7.52 19.89
N LEU A 235 0.12 -7.07 20.33
CA LEU A 235 0.80 -7.66 21.48
C LEU A 235 -0.03 -7.57 22.75
N ALA A 236 -0.70 -6.45 23.00
CA ALA A 236 -1.59 -6.30 24.14
C ALA A 236 -2.76 -7.30 24.11
N GLU A 237 -3.35 -7.53 22.93
CA GLU A 237 -4.37 -8.56 22.71
C GLU A 237 -3.83 -9.96 23.06
N LEU A 238 -2.64 -10.32 22.54
CA LEU A 238 -2.00 -11.60 22.83
C LEU A 238 -1.65 -11.78 24.32
N TYR A 239 -1.21 -10.73 25.00
CA TYR A 239 -0.93 -10.79 26.44
C TYR A 239 -2.19 -10.94 27.28
N CYS A 240 -3.31 -10.31 26.89
CA CYS A 240 -4.61 -10.57 27.50
C CYS A 240 -5.03 -12.03 27.32
N GLU A 241 -4.87 -12.60 26.11
CA GLU A 241 -5.15 -14.02 25.85
C GLU A 241 -4.25 -14.96 26.67
N ALA A 242 -3.00 -14.55 26.93
CA ALA A 242 -2.08 -15.27 27.81
C ALA A 242 -2.38 -15.10 29.31
N GLY A 243 -3.30 -14.20 29.69
CA GLY A 243 -3.60 -13.87 31.08
C GLY A 243 -2.58 -12.95 31.77
N ASP A 244 -1.65 -12.36 31.02
CA ASP A 244 -0.63 -11.42 31.55
C ASP A 244 -1.16 -9.98 31.46
N THR A 245 -1.84 -9.56 32.53
CA THR A 245 -2.44 -8.23 32.62
C THR A 245 -1.42 -7.10 32.60
N GLN A 246 -0.25 -7.30 33.20
CA GLN A 246 0.76 -6.25 33.33
C GLN A 246 1.37 -5.94 31.97
N SER A 247 1.80 -6.97 31.22
CA SER A 247 2.34 -6.79 29.88
C SER A 247 1.27 -6.22 28.93
N ALA A 248 0.03 -6.69 29.04
CA ALA A 248 -1.06 -6.17 28.22
C ALA A 248 -1.24 -4.65 28.41
N LEU A 249 -1.27 -4.18 29.66
CA LEU A 249 -1.39 -2.75 29.98
C LEU A 249 -0.21 -1.94 29.44
N GLU A 250 1.02 -2.43 29.60
CA GLU A 250 2.22 -1.75 29.09
C GLU A 250 2.16 -1.57 27.56
N TYR A 251 1.65 -2.56 26.84
CA TYR A 251 1.53 -2.48 25.39
C TYR A 251 0.34 -1.63 24.92
N VAL A 252 -0.76 -1.55 25.67
CA VAL A 252 -1.84 -0.56 25.43
C VAL A 252 -1.31 0.87 25.59
N GLU A 253 -0.51 1.12 26.63
CA GLU A 253 0.11 2.43 26.88
C GLU A 253 1.08 2.82 25.76
N LYS A 254 1.95 1.89 25.34
CA LYS A 254 2.85 2.09 24.20
C LYS A 254 2.07 2.40 22.94
N SER A 255 1.07 1.59 22.59
CA SER A 255 0.22 1.83 21.41
C SER A 255 -0.44 3.21 21.45
N THR A 256 -0.92 3.62 22.62
CA THR A 256 -1.52 4.95 22.82
C THR A 256 -0.51 6.08 22.61
N ALA A 257 0.72 5.93 23.10
CA ALA A 257 1.79 6.93 22.92
C ALA A 257 2.21 7.05 21.45
N GLU A 258 2.41 5.92 20.76
CA GLU A 258 2.72 5.85 19.34
C GLU A 258 1.63 6.52 18.49
N ALA A 259 0.35 6.26 18.80
CA ALA A 259 -0.77 6.86 18.10
C ALA A 259 -0.84 8.38 18.26
N LYS A 260 -0.56 8.89 19.47
CA LYS A 260 -0.50 10.33 19.72
C LYS A 260 0.62 10.99 18.93
N TYR A 261 1.81 10.42 18.95
CA TYR A 261 2.95 10.95 18.20
C TYR A 261 2.64 11.01 16.70
N HIS A 262 2.08 9.94 16.14
CA HIS A 262 1.66 9.89 14.74
C HIS A 262 0.69 11.03 14.40
N LEU A 263 -0.34 11.26 15.23
CA LEU A 263 -1.29 12.35 15.03
C LEU A 263 -0.66 13.74 15.13
N GLU A 264 0.25 13.95 16.08
CA GLU A 264 0.99 15.20 16.20
C GLU A 264 1.85 15.48 14.96
N MET A 265 2.43 14.45 14.35
CA MET A 265 3.17 14.60 13.09
C MET A 265 2.24 14.86 11.91
N MET A 266 1.09 14.19 11.84
CA MET A 266 0.07 14.48 10.83
C MET A 266 -0.42 15.94 10.91
N ASP A 267 -0.64 16.48 12.10
CA ASP A 267 -1.10 17.86 12.29
C ASP A 267 -0.06 18.93 11.93
N LYS A 268 1.23 18.56 11.94
CA LYS A 268 2.34 19.45 11.53
C LYS A 268 2.50 19.51 10.00
N THR A 269 1.70 18.77 9.24
CA THR A 269 1.76 18.76 7.77
C THR A 269 1.20 20.07 7.20
N THR A 270 2.02 20.80 6.44
CA THR A 270 1.64 22.11 5.86
C THR A 270 0.77 21.97 4.61
N LYS A 271 0.10 23.07 4.23
CA LYS A 271 -0.79 23.21 3.05
C LYS A 271 -0.16 22.81 1.70
N ASP A 272 1.16 22.65 1.66
CA ASP A 272 1.94 22.39 0.44
C ASP A 272 2.18 20.88 0.21
N GLY A 273 1.61 20.00 1.05
CA GLY A 273 1.53 18.56 0.81
C GLY A 273 2.83 17.75 0.99
N ALA A 274 3.93 18.39 1.41
CA ALA A 274 5.25 17.75 1.47
C ALA A 274 5.37 16.55 2.44
N ASN A 275 4.48 16.44 3.44
CA ASN A 275 4.42 15.29 4.36
C ASN A 275 3.05 14.57 4.32
N TYR A 276 2.31 14.67 3.22
CA TYR A 276 0.99 14.02 3.09
C TYR A 276 1.15 12.49 3.11
N TYR A 277 0.66 11.85 4.17
CA TYR A 277 0.53 10.40 4.23
C TYR A 277 -0.83 10.01 3.64
N PRO A 278 -0.89 9.21 2.57
CA PRO A 278 -2.15 8.68 2.04
C PRO A 278 -2.84 7.90 3.16
N TRP A 279 -3.94 8.42 3.66
CA TRP A 279 -4.70 7.79 4.72
C TRP A 279 -5.94 7.14 4.12
N PRO A 280 -6.09 5.81 4.20
CA PRO A 280 -7.08 5.08 3.41
C PRO A 280 -8.53 5.28 3.89
N THR A 281 -8.72 5.94 5.04
CA THR A 281 -10.05 6.11 5.64
C THR A 281 -10.35 7.59 5.94
N LYS A 282 -11.53 7.88 6.49
CA LYS A 282 -11.84 9.20 7.07
C LYS A 282 -11.58 9.26 8.57
N ARG A 283 -11.29 8.13 9.23
CA ARG A 283 -11.09 8.02 10.68
C ARG A 283 -9.60 8.11 10.99
N ASN A 284 -9.17 8.99 11.88
CA ASN A 284 -7.75 9.04 12.27
C ASN A 284 -7.31 7.80 13.10
N LEU A 285 -6.00 7.60 13.30
CA LEU A 285 -5.46 6.42 13.99
C LEU A 285 -6.08 6.18 15.38
N SER A 286 -6.25 7.23 16.19
CA SER A 286 -6.86 7.10 17.51
C SER A 286 -8.28 6.55 17.47
N TRP A 287 -9.06 6.94 16.46
CA TRP A 287 -10.40 6.39 16.28
C TRP A 287 -10.34 4.89 15.97
N ILE A 288 -9.49 4.49 15.02
CA ILE A 288 -9.35 3.06 14.65
C ILE A 288 -8.96 2.22 15.87
N LEU A 289 -7.93 2.63 16.63
CA LEU A 289 -7.49 1.88 17.80
C LEU A 289 -8.55 1.85 18.91
N TRP A 290 -9.29 2.95 19.09
CA TRP A 290 -10.34 3.01 20.10
C TRP A 290 -11.54 2.11 19.75
N GLU A 291 -12.08 2.26 18.55
CA GLU A 291 -13.33 1.62 18.13
C GLU A 291 -13.12 0.17 17.68
N ASP A 292 -12.09 -0.09 16.87
CA ASP A 292 -11.91 -1.39 16.22
C ASP A 292 -11.07 -2.37 17.07
N TYR A 293 -10.26 -1.85 18.00
CA TYR A 293 -9.37 -2.68 18.84
C TYR A 293 -9.76 -2.65 20.31
N LEU A 294 -9.77 -1.49 20.96
CA LEU A 294 -9.98 -1.44 22.41
C LEU A 294 -11.38 -1.89 22.84
N LEU A 295 -12.39 -1.88 21.96
CA LEU A 295 -13.73 -2.41 22.27
C LEU A 295 -13.83 -3.95 22.17
N LYS A 296 -12.81 -4.64 21.66
CA LYS A 296 -12.79 -6.10 21.56
C LYS A 296 -12.86 -6.77 22.93
N GLN A 297 -13.59 -7.89 23.02
CA GLN A 297 -13.79 -8.66 24.27
C GLN A 297 -12.47 -9.18 24.87
N GLN A 298 -11.45 -9.36 24.06
CA GLN A 298 -10.10 -9.79 24.48
C GLN A 298 -9.52 -8.88 25.58
N PHE A 299 -9.91 -7.60 25.62
CA PHE A 299 -9.46 -6.66 26.65
C PHE A 299 -10.31 -6.66 27.94
N ASP A 300 -11.32 -7.54 28.06
CA ASP A 300 -12.19 -7.59 29.25
C ASP A 300 -11.41 -7.85 30.54
N LEU A 301 -10.29 -8.59 30.42
CA LEU A 301 -9.39 -8.89 31.53
C LEU A 301 -8.80 -7.62 32.18
N ILE A 302 -8.57 -6.55 31.40
CA ILE A 302 -7.95 -5.29 31.86
C ILE A 302 -8.90 -4.10 31.81
N ARG A 303 -10.16 -4.31 31.41
CA ARG A 303 -11.18 -3.27 31.13
C ARG A 303 -11.37 -2.26 32.27
N ASN A 304 -11.33 -2.77 33.49
CA ASN A 304 -11.61 -2.00 34.71
C ASN A 304 -10.33 -1.42 35.34
N ASP A 305 -9.16 -1.68 34.76
CA ASP A 305 -7.90 -1.12 35.23
C ASP A 305 -7.83 0.38 34.92
N ALA A 306 -7.35 1.17 35.88
CA ALA A 306 -7.25 2.62 35.74
C ALA A 306 -6.35 3.05 34.57
N ARG A 307 -5.25 2.31 34.31
CA ARG A 307 -4.32 2.56 33.20
C ARG A 307 -5.03 2.32 31.86
N PHE A 308 -5.78 1.23 31.75
CA PHE A 308 -6.57 0.94 30.56
C PHE A 308 -7.63 2.02 30.30
N ILE A 309 -8.40 2.40 31.33
CA ILE A 309 -9.43 3.45 31.24
C ILE A 309 -8.81 4.78 30.79
N GLN A 310 -7.63 5.14 31.29
CA GLN A 310 -6.91 6.33 30.88
C GLN A 310 -6.55 6.29 29.39
N CYS A 311 -5.97 5.19 28.90
CA CYS A 311 -5.66 5.01 27.48
C CYS A 311 -6.91 5.05 26.60
N PHE A 312 -7.97 4.35 27.01
CA PHE A 312 -9.26 4.34 26.32
C PHE A 312 -9.84 5.75 26.16
N ASN A 313 -9.90 6.52 27.24
CA ASN A 313 -10.40 7.89 27.21
C ASN A 313 -9.51 8.81 26.39
N THR A 314 -8.19 8.59 26.40
CA THR A 314 -7.23 9.36 25.61
C THR A 314 -7.41 9.12 24.12
N LEU A 315 -7.53 7.88 23.67
CA LEU A 315 -7.77 7.59 22.25
C LEU A 315 -9.14 8.10 21.81
N LYS A 316 -10.18 7.90 22.64
CA LYS A 316 -11.53 8.42 22.37
C LYS A 316 -11.54 9.95 22.21
N SER A 317 -10.87 10.70 23.08
CA SER A 317 -10.86 12.16 23.01
C SER A 317 -10.08 12.72 21.82
N ASN A 318 -9.10 11.96 21.31
CA ASN A 318 -8.33 12.31 20.11
C ASN A 318 -8.94 11.76 18.81
N SER A 319 -10.06 11.04 18.89
CA SER A 319 -10.74 10.48 17.72
C SER A 319 -11.44 11.58 16.93
N ARG A 320 -11.12 11.71 15.63
CA ARG A 320 -11.73 12.72 14.74
C ARG A 320 -11.71 12.29 13.28
N GLU A 321 -12.63 12.88 12.50
CA GLU A 321 -12.64 12.73 11.06
C GLU A 321 -11.51 13.56 10.42
N LEU A 322 -10.76 12.96 9.51
CA LEU A 322 -9.71 13.62 8.74
C LEU A 322 -10.33 14.35 7.55
N LYS A 323 -9.90 15.60 7.33
CA LYS A 323 -10.26 16.35 6.13
C LYS A 323 -9.53 15.75 4.94
N GLN A 324 -10.25 15.13 4.02
CA GLN A 324 -9.66 14.69 2.76
C GLN A 324 -9.31 15.92 1.90
N PRO A 325 -8.14 15.93 1.25
CA PRO A 325 -7.78 17.00 0.32
C PRO A 325 -8.82 17.07 -0.80
N ARG A 326 -9.25 18.29 -1.14
CA ARG A 326 -10.21 18.56 -2.21
C ARG A 326 -9.59 18.46 -3.59
#